data_AF-G4ZR34-F1
#
_entry.id   AF-G4ZR34-F1
#
_cell.length_a   1.000
_cell.length_b   1.000
_cell.length_c   1.000
_cell.angle_alpha   90.00
_cell.angle_beta   90.00
_cell.angle_gamma   90.00
#
_symmetry.space_group_name_H-M   'P 1'
#
loop_
_entity.id
_entity.type
_entity.pdbx_description
1 polymer ?
#
loop_
_entity_poly.entity_id
_entity_poly.type
_entity_poly.pdbx_seq_one_letter_code
_entity_poly.pdbx_strand_id
1 'polypeptide(L)'
;MRPTWYFTLTASAAALASHGADATPFANNPVTIVSSATSLSHTSPAFGGIAPGTDLTKLTYEVHEYTVMTFNRSTSTHQSTSTSTTTDSNGKTTTSTNDIQKLENHFGSRLELNVNNLASNAAFHTQPWPSSYWAIYLDGINYRWASHTEPSATEKYASAFGIDPDTLMTAVSKSTGVMSMSDRPKCSTNWDCAGQKDGSVCSRREGQYEGYCIPTWFGICHAWAPAALLEPEPNCAVQHNGVTFQPMDIKALISEIYDGANIATVFTGARFYGPDSKDTTDEYGRYTDSSRRDMGPGFMHVALANIIGRFGTSVVVDVSAGAEVWNQPVYSYKVLSQTEMTPTDAANQYFGVSQYPFNSAAQRIMYVESKVSWMIETFEDGGLVSSGRASRYMTGKKYTYLLELDNDYNVLGGEWVGESKTDHPDFLWLPKARPDLSLVTDVGLSYQNVRMLLEKATNC
;
A
#
# COMPACT_ATOMS: atom_id res chain seq x y z
N MET A 1 -33.69 -24.36 -78.77
CA MET A 1 -32.73 -23.73 -77.83
C MET A 1 -33.05 -24.23 -76.42
N ARG A 2 -32.01 -24.64 -75.67
CA ARG A 2 -32.09 -25.47 -74.44
C ARG A 2 -32.62 -24.69 -73.22
N PRO A 3 -33.24 -25.35 -72.22
CA PRO A 3 -33.62 -24.72 -70.97
C PRO A 3 -32.45 -24.76 -69.98
N THR A 4 -32.06 -23.61 -69.42
CA THR A 4 -31.07 -23.49 -68.34
C THR A 4 -31.78 -23.32 -67.01
N TRP A 5 -31.32 -24.11 -66.04
CA TRP A 5 -31.85 -24.25 -64.69
C TRP A 5 -31.41 -23.10 -63.78
N TYR A 6 -32.28 -22.73 -62.85
CA TYR A 6 -32.05 -21.78 -61.78
C TYR A 6 -31.13 -22.37 -60.69
N PHE A 7 -30.09 -21.63 -60.30
CA PHE A 7 -29.40 -21.79 -59.01
C PHE A 7 -29.40 -20.45 -58.29
N THR A 8 -30.16 -20.36 -57.20
CA THR A 8 -30.09 -19.30 -56.21
C THR A 8 -28.86 -19.55 -55.32
N LEU A 9 -27.83 -18.71 -55.44
CA LEU A 9 -26.78 -18.60 -54.43
C LEU A 9 -27.22 -17.59 -53.37
N THR A 10 -27.54 -18.07 -52.17
CA THR A 10 -27.64 -17.26 -50.96
C THR A 10 -26.23 -16.87 -50.52
N ALA A 11 -25.89 -15.59 -50.65
CA ALA A 11 -24.68 -15.03 -50.06
C ALA A 11 -24.90 -14.82 -48.55
N SER A 12 -24.46 -15.77 -47.74
CA SER A 12 -24.37 -15.59 -46.30
C SER A 12 -23.19 -14.67 -45.99
N ALA A 13 -23.47 -13.46 -45.49
CA ALA A 13 -22.48 -12.59 -44.88
C ALA A 13 -21.93 -13.28 -43.63
N ALA A 14 -20.69 -13.77 -43.71
CA ALA A 14 -19.95 -14.17 -42.52
C ALA A 14 -19.53 -12.89 -41.79
N ALA A 15 -20.30 -12.53 -40.77
CA ALA A 15 -19.85 -11.58 -39.75
C ALA A 15 -18.59 -12.17 -39.10
N LEU A 16 -17.44 -11.56 -39.37
CA LEU A 16 -16.23 -11.75 -38.58
C LEU A 16 -16.51 -11.24 -37.17
N ALA A 17 -16.99 -12.13 -36.31
CA ALA A 17 -16.95 -11.92 -34.88
C ALA A 17 -15.46 -11.82 -34.49
N SER A 18 -15.05 -10.63 -34.06
CA SER A 18 -13.81 -10.43 -33.30
C SER A 18 -13.87 -11.36 -32.08
N HIS A 19 -13.09 -12.44 -32.10
CA HIS A 19 -12.97 -13.35 -30.98
C HIS A 19 -12.17 -12.62 -29.90
N GLY A 20 -12.83 -12.30 -28.79
CA GLY A 20 -12.23 -11.63 -27.64
C GLY A 20 -11.11 -12.48 -27.04
N ALA A 21 -9.99 -11.84 -26.74
CA ALA A 21 -8.93 -12.45 -25.96
C ALA A 21 -9.47 -12.77 -24.55
N ASP A 22 -9.51 -14.06 -24.23
CA ASP A 22 -9.94 -14.56 -22.93
C ASP A 22 -8.84 -14.26 -21.89
N ALA A 23 -9.12 -13.27 -21.03
CA ALA A 23 -8.37 -12.79 -19.85
C ALA A 23 -7.04 -12.03 -20.10
N THR A 24 -6.96 -10.81 -19.56
CA THR A 24 -5.73 -9.99 -19.46
C THR A 24 -4.96 -10.32 -18.17
N PRO A 25 -3.61 -10.31 -18.16
CA PRO A 25 -2.81 -10.59 -16.96
C PRO A 25 -3.06 -9.69 -15.75
N PHE A 26 -3.65 -8.50 -15.89
CA PHE A 26 -4.17 -7.76 -14.74
C PHE A 26 -5.13 -8.58 -13.87
N ALA A 27 -5.89 -9.49 -14.48
CA ALA A 27 -6.78 -10.40 -13.77
C ALA A 27 -6.02 -11.44 -12.94
N ASN A 28 -4.72 -11.63 -13.16
CA ASN A 28 -3.88 -12.59 -12.45
C ASN A 28 -3.22 -12.00 -11.20
N ASN A 29 -3.26 -10.68 -11.04
CA ASN A 29 -2.73 -10.05 -9.83
C ASN A 29 -3.58 -10.47 -8.63
N PRO A 30 -2.96 -10.90 -7.51
CA PRO A 30 -3.64 -11.06 -6.23
C PRO A 30 -4.44 -9.80 -5.87
N VAL A 31 -5.71 -10.00 -5.49
CA VAL A 31 -6.60 -8.92 -5.08
C VAL A 31 -7.06 -9.15 -3.66
N THR A 32 -6.87 -8.15 -2.80
CA THR A 32 -7.47 -8.14 -1.47
C THR A 32 -8.99 -7.95 -1.58
N ILE A 33 -9.78 -8.87 -1.05
CA ILE A 33 -11.26 -8.86 -1.14
C ILE A 33 -11.97 -8.66 0.21
N VAL A 34 -11.23 -8.38 1.29
CA VAL A 34 -11.84 -8.21 2.61
C VAL A 34 -12.50 -6.88 2.84
N SER A 35 -13.58 -6.93 3.62
CA SER A 35 -14.19 -5.73 4.19
C SER A 35 -13.22 -4.92 5.05
N SER A 36 -12.24 -5.54 5.73
CA SER A 36 -11.22 -4.81 6.50
C SER A 36 -10.27 -3.98 5.63
N ALA A 37 -10.21 -4.24 4.33
CA ALA A 37 -9.46 -3.39 3.39
C ALA A 37 -10.26 -2.17 2.91
N THR A 38 -11.51 -2.00 3.38
CA THR A 38 -12.33 -0.82 3.07
C THR A 38 -12.16 0.32 4.07
N SER A 39 -11.51 0.05 5.21
CA SER A 39 -11.22 1.01 6.27
C SER A 39 -9.82 0.80 6.84
N LEU A 40 -9.20 1.88 7.31
CA LEU A 40 -7.94 1.84 8.04
C LEU A 40 -8.17 1.49 9.52
N SER A 41 -8.61 0.26 9.78
CA SER A 41 -8.77 -0.30 11.13
C SER A 41 -7.54 -1.12 11.54
N HIS A 42 -7.45 -1.54 12.81
CA HIS A 42 -6.40 -2.45 13.30
C HIS A 42 -6.40 -3.85 12.65
N THR A 43 -7.44 -4.16 11.87
CA THR A 43 -7.58 -5.39 11.06
C THR A 43 -7.29 -5.16 9.58
N SER A 44 -6.93 -3.93 9.21
CA SER A 44 -6.59 -3.56 7.84
C SER A 44 -5.27 -4.21 7.42
N PRO A 45 -5.13 -4.69 6.17
CA PRO A 45 -3.85 -5.19 5.68
C PRO A 45 -2.75 -4.12 5.69
N ALA A 46 -3.12 -2.83 5.58
CA ALA A 46 -2.18 -1.72 5.67
C ALA A 46 -1.57 -1.53 7.08
N PHE A 47 -2.05 -2.18 8.13
CA PHE A 47 -1.62 -1.87 9.50
C PHE A 47 -0.12 -2.20 9.72
N GLY A 48 0.64 -1.22 10.24
CA GLY A 48 2.10 -1.22 10.45
C GLY A 48 2.60 -2.09 11.63
N GLY A 49 1.79 -3.07 12.02
CA GLY A 49 2.06 -4.08 13.04
C GLY A 49 1.04 -5.21 12.91
N ILE A 50 1.19 -6.30 13.66
CA ILE A 50 0.11 -7.29 13.78
C ILE A 50 -0.57 -7.03 15.12
N ALA A 51 -1.80 -6.52 15.08
CA ALA A 51 -2.57 -6.27 16.30
C ALA A 51 -2.74 -7.58 17.11
N PRO A 52 -2.68 -7.53 18.45
CA PRO A 52 -2.96 -8.69 19.28
C PRO A 52 -4.31 -9.32 18.94
N GLY A 53 -4.35 -10.66 18.87
CA GLY A 53 -5.58 -11.38 18.52
C GLY A 53 -5.96 -11.37 17.04
N THR A 54 -5.12 -10.81 16.15
CA THR A 54 -5.32 -10.93 14.70
C THR A 54 -5.25 -12.40 14.28
N ASP A 55 -6.39 -12.93 13.81
CA ASP A 55 -6.48 -14.28 13.27
C ASP A 55 -5.93 -14.32 11.84
N LEU A 56 -4.62 -14.59 11.74
CA LEU A 56 -3.93 -14.72 10.46
C LEU A 56 -4.42 -15.91 9.63
N THR A 57 -5.18 -16.86 10.18
CA THR A 57 -5.73 -17.99 9.41
C THR A 57 -6.90 -17.59 8.52
N LYS A 58 -7.46 -16.40 8.75
CA LYS A 58 -8.33 -15.71 7.79
C LYS A 58 -7.46 -14.96 6.77
N LEU A 59 -6.57 -15.68 6.10
CA LEU A 59 -5.81 -15.16 4.96
C LEU A 59 -6.81 -14.70 3.89
N THR A 60 -6.70 -13.44 3.47
CA THR A 60 -7.86 -12.65 3.01
C THR A 60 -7.61 -11.92 1.69
N TYR A 61 -6.94 -12.62 0.80
CA TYR A 61 -6.83 -12.25 -0.61
C TYR A 61 -7.43 -13.37 -1.47
N GLU A 62 -7.99 -12.99 -2.61
CA GLU A 62 -8.30 -13.95 -3.67
C GLU A 62 -7.18 -13.93 -4.69
N VAL A 63 -6.70 -15.12 -5.02
CA VAL A 63 -5.81 -15.33 -6.15
C VAL A 63 -6.66 -15.80 -7.31
N HIS A 64 -6.77 -14.99 -8.35
CA HIS A 64 -7.33 -15.41 -9.63
C HIS A 64 -6.19 -16.00 -10.47
N GLU A 65 -5.73 -17.20 -10.12
CA GLU A 65 -4.67 -17.87 -10.87
C GLU A 65 -5.23 -18.66 -12.06
N TYR A 66 -4.74 -18.36 -13.26
CA TYR A 66 -4.78 -19.30 -14.37
C TYR A 66 -3.57 -20.22 -14.30
N THR A 67 -3.79 -21.52 -14.53
CA THR A 67 -2.70 -22.50 -14.69
C THR A 67 -1.90 -22.16 -15.93
N VAL A 68 -0.61 -21.85 -15.77
CA VAL A 68 0.34 -21.77 -16.89
C VAL A 68 0.27 -23.11 -17.61
N MET A 69 -0.20 -23.14 -18.86
CA MET A 69 -0.18 -24.37 -19.66
C MET A 69 1.28 -24.75 -19.88
N THR A 70 1.76 -25.71 -19.09
CA THR A 70 2.96 -26.46 -19.44
C THR A 70 2.69 -27.11 -20.78
N PHE A 71 3.49 -26.77 -21.79
CA PHE A 71 3.40 -27.37 -23.12
C PHE A 71 3.79 -28.85 -23.06
N ASN A 72 2.85 -29.70 -22.64
CA ASN A 72 2.88 -31.11 -22.95
C ASN A 72 1.77 -31.38 -23.96
N ARG A 73 2.20 -31.77 -25.18
CA ARG A 73 1.32 -32.19 -26.28
C ARG A 73 0.17 -33.04 -25.74
N SER A 74 -1.06 -32.55 -25.85
CA SER A 74 -2.27 -33.32 -26.17
C SER A 74 -3.47 -32.40 -26.27
N THR A 75 -4.23 -32.58 -27.34
CA THR A 75 -5.48 -31.89 -27.69
C THR A 75 -6.56 -31.99 -26.61
N SER A 76 -7.12 -30.86 -26.18
CA SER A 76 -8.48 -30.78 -25.65
C SER A 76 -8.94 -29.32 -25.55
N THR A 77 -10.03 -29.01 -26.23
CA THR A 77 -10.81 -27.78 -26.16
C THR A 77 -11.69 -27.77 -24.91
N HIS A 78 -11.46 -26.87 -23.96
CA HIS A 78 -12.50 -26.41 -23.04
C HIS A 78 -12.28 -24.94 -22.65
N GLN A 79 -13.36 -24.17 -22.83
CA GLN A 79 -13.51 -22.75 -22.64
C GLN A 79 -14.13 -22.51 -21.26
N SER A 80 -13.61 -21.56 -20.48
CA SER A 80 -14.23 -21.11 -19.23
C SER A 80 -14.03 -19.61 -19.02
N THR A 81 -15.10 -18.84 -19.20
CA THR A 81 -15.30 -17.52 -18.60
C THR A 81 -15.40 -17.66 -17.09
N SER A 82 -14.50 -17.04 -16.32
CA SER A 82 -14.60 -16.97 -14.86
C SER A 82 -14.96 -15.56 -14.40
N THR A 83 -16.23 -15.36 -14.06
CA THR A 83 -16.60 -14.41 -13.01
C THR A 83 -16.55 -15.21 -11.71
N SER A 84 -15.50 -15.03 -10.91
CA SER A 84 -15.39 -15.71 -9.62
C SER A 84 -16.42 -15.13 -8.66
N THR A 85 -17.39 -15.96 -8.33
CA THR A 85 -18.38 -15.67 -7.31
C THR A 85 -18.01 -16.54 -6.12
N THR A 86 -17.34 -15.97 -5.12
CA THR A 86 -17.10 -16.69 -3.86
C THR A 86 -18.28 -16.50 -2.93
N THR A 87 -18.75 -17.64 -2.41
CA THR A 87 -19.80 -17.70 -1.40
C THR A 87 -19.08 -18.04 -0.10
N ASP A 88 -19.10 -17.12 0.87
CA ASP A 88 -18.58 -17.44 2.19
C ASP A 88 -19.43 -18.53 2.87
N SER A 89 -18.94 -19.09 3.98
CA SER A 89 -19.63 -20.10 4.78
C SER A 89 -20.99 -19.65 5.35
N ASN A 90 -21.38 -18.39 5.13
CA ASN A 90 -22.66 -17.79 5.51
C ASN A 90 -23.58 -17.48 4.31
N GLY A 91 -23.21 -17.86 3.08
CA GLY A 91 -24.06 -17.69 1.89
C GLY A 91 -24.00 -16.30 1.26
N LYS A 92 -23.04 -15.44 1.63
CA LYS A 92 -22.90 -14.10 1.07
C LYS A 92 -22.09 -14.14 -0.23
N THR A 93 -22.71 -13.69 -1.31
CA THR A 93 -22.15 -13.61 -2.66
C THR A 93 -21.33 -12.32 -2.81
N THR A 94 -20.01 -12.42 -2.95
CA THR A 94 -19.14 -11.26 -3.26
C THR A 94 -18.70 -11.31 -4.72
N THR A 95 -19.00 -10.25 -5.48
CA THR A 95 -18.45 -10.05 -6.83
C THR A 95 -17.04 -9.48 -6.67
N SER A 96 -16.00 -10.23 -7.04
CA SER A 96 -14.63 -9.70 -6.97
C SER A 96 -14.43 -8.65 -8.07
N THR A 97 -14.29 -7.38 -7.67
CA THR A 97 -13.83 -6.31 -8.56
C THR A 97 -12.30 -6.31 -8.57
N ASN A 98 -11.68 -6.37 -9.74
CA ASN A 98 -10.23 -6.27 -9.85
C ASN A 98 -9.73 -4.87 -9.40
N ASP A 99 -8.44 -4.74 -9.11
CA ASP A 99 -7.91 -3.50 -8.55
C ASP A 99 -8.01 -2.30 -9.50
N ILE A 100 -7.97 -2.53 -10.82
CA ILE A 100 -8.27 -1.49 -11.83
C ILE A 100 -9.68 -0.94 -11.60
N GLN A 101 -10.69 -1.81 -11.48
CA GLN A 101 -12.08 -1.41 -11.24
C GLN A 101 -12.24 -0.69 -9.89
N LYS A 102 -11.51 -1.09 -8.84
CA LYS A 102 -11.54 -0.36 -7.57
C LYS A 102 -11.08 1.10 -7.74
N LEU A 103 -10.00 1.31 -8.49
CA LEU A 103 -9.51 2.66 -8.81
C LEU A 103 -10.49 3.41 -9.72
N GLU A 104 -11.00 2.78 -10.78
CA GLU A 104 -11.96 3.42 -11.69
C GLU A 104 -13.25 3.84 -10.99
N ASN A 105 -13.77 2.99 -10.09
CA ASN A 105 -14.93 3.30 -9.26
C ASN A 105 -14.66 4.45 -8.30
N HIS A 106 -13.45 4.53 -7.74
CA HIS A 106 -13.07 5.63 -6.85
C HIS A 106 -12.96 6.96 -7.60
N PHE A 107 -12.30 6.97 -8.75
CA PHE A 107 -12.10 8.19 -9.55
C PHE A 107 -13.29 8.54 -10.44
N GLY A 108 -14.27 7.65 -10.59
CA GLY A 108 -15.42 7.84 -11.47
C GLY A 108 -15.05 7.91 -12.96
N SER A 109 -13.87 7.40 -13.34
CA SER A 109 -13.33 7.43 -14.70
C SER A 109 -12.50 6.19 -14.97
N ARG A 110 -12.51 5.73 -16.23
CA ARG A 110 -11.59 4.70 -16.67
C ARG A 110 -10.14 5.15 -16.56
N LEU A 111 -9.24 4.22 -16.20
CA LEU A 111 -7.80 4.47 -16.22
C LEU A 111 -7.30 4.54 -17.66
N GLU A 112 -6.29 5.37 -17.90
CA GLU A 112 -5.52 5.30 -19.13
C GLU A 112 -4.62 4.05 -19.06
N LEU A 113 -4.60 3.25 -20.12
CA LEU A 113 -3.82 2.01 -20.21
C LEU A 113 -2.77 2.07 -21.31
N ASN A 114 -2.89 3.01 -22.25
CA ASN A 114 -1.95 3.16 -23.33
C ASN A 114 -0.64 3.77 -22.84
N VAL A 115 0.46 3.03 -22.92
CA VAL A 115 1.76 3.48 -22.38
C VAL A 115 2.25 4.79 -23.00
N ASN A 116 1.81 5.12 -24.22
CA ASN A 116 2.18 6.37 -24.88
C ASN A 116 1.42 7.59 -24.34
N ASN A 117 0.26 7.38 -23.69
CA ASN A 117 -0.55 8.43 -23.08
C ASN A 117 -0.33 8.54 -21.57
N LEU A 118 0.29 7.52 -20.95
CA LEU A 118 0.62 7.52 -19.53
C LEU A 118 1.70 8.57 -19.22
N ALA A 119 1.52 9.27 -18.09
CA ALA A 119 2.51 10.21 -17.61
C ALA A 119 3.81 9.46 -17.25
N SER A 120 4.88 9.72 -17.99
CA SER A 120 6.21 9.15 -17.73
C SER A 120 6.90 9.75 -16.50
N ASN A 121 6.44 10.92 -16.03
CA ASN A 121 6.92 11.54 -14.81
C ASN A 121 5.80 12.35 -14.17
N ALA A 122 5.57 12.14 -12.87
CA ALA A 122 4.58 12.87 -12.10
C ALA A 122 5.05 13.05 -10.66
N ALA A 123 4.72 14.18 -10.08
CA ALA A 123 4.89 14.46 -8.65
C ALA A 123 3.58 14.98 -8.09
N PHE A 124 3.24 14.54 -6.88
CA PHE A 124 2.09 15.05 -6.17
C PHE A 124 2.30 16.54 -5.89
N HIS A 125 1.27 17.35 -6.14
CA HIS A 125 1.36 18.80 -6.11
C HIS A 125 1.72 19.36 -4.72
N THR A 126 1.44 18.59 -3.67
CA THR A 126 1.86 18.86 -2.29
C THR A 126 2.88 17.81 -1.88
N GLN A 127 4.10 18.20 -1.53
CA GLN A 127 5.05 17.25 -0.97
C GLN A 127 4.54 16.75 0.39
N PRO A 128 4.37 15.44 0.61
CA PRO A 128 3.96 14.93 1.92
C PRO A 128 5.00 15.33 2.98
N TRP A 129 4.56 15.62 4.20
CA TRP A 129 5.48 16.01 5.26
C TRP A 129 6.08 14.78 5.96
N PRO A 130 7.41 14.77 6.20
CA PRO A 130 8.04 13.68 6.94
C PRO A 130 7.74 13.82 8.45
N SER A 131 7.65 12.68 9.14
CA SER A 131 7.40 12.59 10.58
C SER A 131 7.85 11.23 11.11
N SER A 132 7.49 10.86 12.34
CA SER A 132 7.76 9.54 12.88
C SER A 132 6.61 8.59 12.57
N TYR A 133 6.90 7.30 12.52
CA TYR A 133 5.91 6.23 12.61
C TYR A 133 5.42 6.00 14.05
N TRP A 134 5.89 6.80 15.02
CA TRP A 134 5.50 6.78 16.44
C TRP A 134 5.51 5.37 17.02
N ALA A 135 6.72 4.82 17.11
CA ALA A 135 6.96 3.42 17.40
C ALA A 135 6.28 2.96 18.72
N ILE A 136 5.64 1.79 18.66
CA ILE A 136 4.94 1.19 19.82
C ILE A 136 5.94 0.91 20.96
N TYR A 137 7.16 0.50 20.62
CA TYR A 137 8.22 0.20 21.59
C TYR A 137 8.69 1.44 22.39
N LEU A 138 8.43 2.65 21.87
CA LEU A 138 8.68 3.94 22.53
C LEU A 138 7.45 4.50 23.26
N ASP A 139 6.37 3.70 23.37
CA ASP A 139 5.07 4.09 23.92
C ASP A 139 4.25 5.05 23.02
N GLY A 140 4.43 4.96 21.70
CA GLY A 140 3.64 5.72 20.73
C GLY A 140 3.87 7.23 20.87
N ILE A 141 2.79 8.03 20.85
CA ILE A 141 2.89 9.49 20.99
C ILE A 141 3.12 9.97 22.44
N ASN A 142 3.22 9.05 23.41
CA ASN A 142 3.74 9.35 24.75
C ASN A 142 5.26 9.55 24.75
N TYR A 143 5.94 9.21 23.65
CA TYR A 143 7.37 9.42 23.53
C TYR A 143 7.73 10.92 23.61
N ARG A 144 8.61 11.26 24.56
CA ARG A 144 9.13 12.63 24.73
C ARG A 144 10.23 12.92 23.71
N TRP A 145 9.81 13.17 22.47
CA TRP A 145 10.67 13.31 21.30
C TRP A 145 11.69 14.46 21.37
N ALA A 146 11.34 15.58 22.02
CA ALA A 146 12.20 16.76 22.08
C ALA A 146 13.36 16.59 23.08
N SER A 147 13.04 16.12 24.29
CA SER A 147 14.01 15.73 25.32
C SER A 147 13.28 15.00 26.45
N HIS A 148 14.01 14.27 27.29
CA HIS A 148 13.42 13.54 28.42
C HIS A 148 12.67 14.44 29.43
N THR A 149 13.00 15.73 29.49
CA THR A 149 12.36 16.70 30.41
C THR A 149 11.21 17.47 29.78
N GLU A 150 11.07 17.45 28.45
CA GLU A 150 9.96 18.11 27.77
C GLU A 150 8.74 17.17 27.73
N PRO A 151 7.53 17.67 28.05
CA PRO A 151 6.32 16.84 27.97
C PRO A 151 6.10 16.30 26.55
N SER A 152 5.61 15.06 26.47
CA SER A 152 5.19 14.43 25.23
C SER A 152 3.99 15.13 24.60
N ALA A 153 3.69 14.80 23.34
CA ALA A 153 2.52 15.35 22.65
C ALA A 153 1.21 15.03 23.41
N THR A 154 1.11 13.82 23.98
CA THR A 154 -0.03 13.40 24.81
C THR A 154 -0.16 14.23 26.09
N GLU A 155 0.94 14.42 26.83
CA GLU A 155 0.95 15.22 28.06
C GLU A 155 0.54 16.67 27.78
N LYS A 156 1.03 17.23 26.67
CA LYS A 156 0.68 18.59 26.22
C LYS A 156 -0.80 18.69 25.88
N TYR A 157 -1.33 17.75 25.10
CA TYR A 157 -2.76 17.72 24.77
C TYR A 157 -3.61 17.59 26.03
N ALA A 158 -3.30 16.64 26.90
CA ALA A 158 -4.04 16.45 28.15
C ALA A 158 -4.09 17.73 28.98
N SER A 159 -2.93 18.35 29.21
CA SER A 159 -2.81 19.59 29.98
C SER A 159 -3.59 20.74 29.35
N ALA A 160 -3.51 20.92 28.03
CA ALA A 160 -4.16 22.03 27.34
C ALA A 160 -5.69 21.90 27.30
N PHE A 161 -6.22 20.68 27.32
CA PHE A 161 -7.66 20.40 27.21
C PHE A 161 -8.29 19.93 28.53
N GLY A 162 -7.58 20.05 29.65
CA GLY A 162 -8.11 19.75 30.98
C GLY A 162 -8.39 18.27 31.22
N ILE A 163 -7.61 17.40 30.58
CA ILE A 163 -7.65 15.95 30.77
C ILE A 163 -6.51 15.56 31.71
N ASP A 164 -6.74 14.59 32.57
CA ASP A 164 -5.69 14.00 33.40
C ASP A 164 -4.60 13.35 32.52
N PRO A 165 -3.32 13.79 32.57
CA PRO A 165 -2.28 13.27 31.72
C PRO A 165 -2.07 11.76 31.86
N ASP A 166 -2.09 11.23 33.07
CA ASP A 166 -1.87 9.80 33.33
C ASP A 166 -2.98 8.94 32.69
N THR A 167 -4.22 9.42 32.76
CA THR A 167 -5.39 8.79 32.12
C THR A 167 -5.22 8.74 30.60
N LEU A 168 -4.90 9.87 29.96
CA LEU A 168 -4.76 9.93 28.50
C LEU A 168 -3.55 9.13 28.01
N MET A 169 -2.39 9.28 28.66
CA MET A 169 -1.20 8.50 28.33
C MET A 169 -1.42 6.99 28.48
N THR A 170 -2.18 6.58 29.50
CA THR A 170 -2.53 5.16 29.66
C THR A 170 -3.48 4.67 28.57
N ALA A 171 -4.43 5.51 28.12
CA ALA A 171 -5.32 5.17 27.01
C ALA A 171 -4.53 5.03 25.70
N VAL A 172 -3.66 5.99 25.38
CA VAL A 172 -2.75 5.93 24.22
C VAL A 172 -1.87 4.68 24.30
N SER A 173 -1.24 4.41 25.45
CA SER A 173 -0.35 3.25 25.60
C SER A 173 -1.07 1.93 25.34
N LYS A 174 -2.35 1.81 25.74
CA LYS A 174 -3.17 0.62 25.49
C LYS A 174 -3.60 0.48 24.03
N SER A 175 -3.66 1.58 23.28
CA SER A 175 -4.02 1.59 21.86
C SER A 175 -2.81 1.38 20.96
N THR A 176 -1.80 2.24 21.07
CA THR A 176 -0.68 2.38 20.13
C THR A 176 0.70 2.41 20.81
N GLY A 177 0.77 2.06 22.10
CA GLY A 177 2.02 2.06 22.88
C GLY A 177 2.33 0.74 23.56
N VAL A 178 3.17 0.78 24.60
CA VAL A 178 3.74 -0.41 25.24
C VAL A 178 2.65 -1.33 25.81
N MET A 179 1.59 -0.77 26.39
CA MET A 179 0.51 -1.58 26.99
C MET A 179 -0.37 -2.30 25.97
N SER A 180 -0.40 -1.85 24.71
CA SER A 180 -1.09 -2.57 23.63
C SER A 180 -0.48 -3.96 23.38
N MET A 181 0.77 -4.19 23.83
CA MET A 181 1.50 -5.44 23.64
C MET A 181 1.51 -6.33 24.88
N SER A 182 0.48 -6.24 25.75
CA SER A 182 0.43 -6.98 27.02
C SER A 182 0.44 -8.50 26.89
N ASP A 183 0.06 -9.02 25.72
CA ASP A 183 0.08 -10.45 25.41
C ASP A 183 1.47 -10.96 25.00
N ARG A 184 2.42 -10.06 24.75
CA ARG A 184 3.82 -10.41 24.44
C ARG A 184 4.60 -10.74 25.72
N PRO A 185 5.73 -11.46 25.61
CA PRO A 185 6.54 -11.83 26.77
C PRO A 185 6.96 -10.62 27.60
N LYS A 186 6.78 -10.71 28.91
CA LYS A 186 7.25 -9.71 29.87
C LYS A 186 8.77 -9.66 29.90
N CYS A 187 9.32 -8.49 30.18
CA CYS A 187 10.77 -8.27 30.27
C CYS A 187 11.12 -7.17 31.27
N SER A 188 12.36 -7.20 31.73
CA SER A 188 12.98 -6.10 32.50
C SER A 188 14.22 -5.56 31.79
N THR A 189 14.84 -6.36 30.92
CA THR A 189 16.02 -6.00 30.12
C THR A 189 15.92 -6.56 28.71
N ASN A 190 16.73 -6.04 27.78
CA ASN A 190 16.79 -6.56 26.41
C ASN A 190 17.22 -8.04 26.34
N TRP A 191 17.89 -8.57 27.37
CA TRP A 191 18.27 -9.98 27.41
C TRP A 191 17.07 -10.92 27.46
N ASP A 192 15.98 -10.49 28.10
CA ASP A 192 14.75 -11.28 28.20
C ASP A 192 14.08 -11.47 26.82
N CYS A 193 14.39 -10.58 25.86
CA CYS A 193 13.82 -10.57 24.52
C CYS A 193 14.68 -11.26 23.44
N ALA A 194 15.91 -11.66 23.77
CA ALA A 194 16.85 -12.26 22.81
C ALA A 194 16.30 -13.55 22.15
N GLY A 195 15.40 -14.26 22.84
CA GLY A 195 14.75 -15.47 22.33
C GLY A 195 13.69 -15.25 21.25
N GLN A 196 13.16 -14.02 21.08
CA GLN A 196 12.06 -13.74 20.15
C GLN A 196 12.48 -13.81 18.68
N LYS A 197 13.73 -13.44 18.37
CA LYS A 197 14.31 -13.45 17.00
C LYS A 197 13.48 -12.68 15.96
N ASP A 198 12.73 -11.66 16.39
CA ASP A 198 11.85 -10.81 15.58
C ASP A 198 12.21 -9.31 15.70
N GLY A 199 13.42 -9.00 16.19
CA GLY A 199 13.88 -7.63 16.44
C GLY A 199 13.30 -6.99 17.70
N SER A 200 12.67 -7.78 18.60
CA SER A 200 12.10 -7.27 19.84
C SER A 200 13.14 -6.68 20.80
N VAL A 201 12.78 -5.55 21.41
CA VAL A 201 13.50 -4.93 22.54
C VAL A 201 12.60 -4.87 23.76
N CYS A 202 13.20 -4.79 24.95
CA CYS A 202 12.43 -4.65 26.18
C CYS A 202 11.92 -3.22 26.33
N SER A 203 10.61 -3.08 26.12
CA SER A 203 9.95 -1.78 26.00
C SER A 203 9.12 -1.51 27.24
N ARG A 204 9.39 -0.39 27.91
CA ARG A 204 8.81 -0.03 29.20
C ARG A 204 8.23 1.37 29.11
N ARG A 205 7.09 1.59 29.76
CA ARG A 205 6.59 2.95 29.97
C ARG A 205 7.53 3.71 30.89
N GLU A 206 7.54 5.03 30.74
CA GLU A 206 8.29 5.92 31.62
C GLU A 206 7.97 5.64 33.10
N GLY A 207 9.00 5.56 33.94
CA GLY A 207 8.87 5.23 35.36
C GLY A 207 8.55 3.77 35.71
N GLN A 208 8.37 2.87 34.74
CA GLN A 208 8.11 1.44 34.99
C GLN A 208 9.38 0.59 34.94
N TYR A 209 9.45 -0.43 35.82
CA TYR A 209 10.58 -1.36 35.88
C TYR A 209 10.46 -2.55 34.93
N GLU A 210 9.22 -2.97 34.65
CA GLU A 210 8.88 -4.08 33.76
C GLU A 210 8.12 -3.57 32.52
N GLY A 211 8.18 -4.35 31.45
CA GLY A 211 7.53 -4.07 30.19
C GLY A 211 7.36 -5.33 29.35
N TYR A 212 7.37 -5.17 28.03
CA TYR A 212 7.14 -6.26 27.08
C TYR A 212 8.20 -6.28 25.98
N CYS A 213 8.45 -7.47 25.41
CA CYS A 213 9.32 -7.64 24.25
C CYS A 213 8.58 -7.24 22.97
N ILE A 214 8.86 -6.05 22.45
CA ILE A 214 8.13 -5.44 21.33
C ILE A 214 9.08 -5.26 20.12
N PRO A 215 8.71 -5.75 18.92
CA PRO A 215 9.44 -5.48 17.68
C PRO A 215 9.56 -4.00 17.41
N THR A 216 10.74 -3.53 17.04
CA THR A 216 11.00 -2.09 16.89
C THR A 216 10.30 -1.47 15.68
N TRP A 217 9.92 -2.27 14.68
CA TRP A 217 9.20 -1.80 13.49
C TRP A 217 7.71 -1.52 13.73
N PHE A 218 7.12 -2.03 14.82
CA PHE A 218 5.72 -1.75 15.14
C PHE A 218 5.51 -0.26 15.38
N GLY A 219 4.55 0.31 14.68
CA GLY A 219 4.09 1.68 14.87
C GLY A 219 2.86 2.00 14.02
N ILE A 220 2.59 3.29 13.89
CA ILE A 220 1.43 3.84 13.19
C ILE A 220 1.83 4.52 11.87
N CYS A 221 2.78 3.93 11.12
CA CYS A 221 3.17 4.42 9.78
C CYS A 221 1.95 4.47 8.84
N HIS A 222 1.02 3.52 8.97
CA HIS A 222 -0.24 3.47 8.24
C HIS A 222 -1.16 4.65 8.53
N ALA A 223 -1.00 5.33 9.66
CA ALA A 223 -1.77 6.50 10.05
C ALA A 223 -1.05 7.82 9.74
N TRP A 224 0.27 7.86 9.94
CA TRP A 224 1.08 9.01 9.51
C TRP A 224 1.02 9.22 7.99
N ALA A 225 1.18 8.17 7.19
CA ALA A 225 1.21 8.28 5.73
C ALA A 225 -0.04 8.98 5.14
N PRO A 226 -1.29 8.59 5.44
CA PRO A 226 -2.46 9.30 4.94
C PRO A 226 -2.60 10.70 5.55
N ALA A 227 -2.21 10.92 6.81
CA ALA A 227 -2.20 12.26 7.40
C ALA A 227 -1.24 13.19 6.62
N ALA A 228 -0.06 12.70 6.21
CA ALA A 228 0.90 13.43 5.40
C ALA A 228 0.40 13.76 3.99
N LEU A 229 -0.51 12.94 3.43
CA LEU A 229 -1.14 13.20 2.14
C LEU A 229 -2.32 14.19 2.24
N LEU A 230 -3.12 14.09 3.30
CA LEU A 230 -4.40 14.77 3.40
C LEU A 230 -4.36 16.06 4.22
N GLU A 231 -3.44 16.20 5.16
CA GLU A 231 -3.36 17.34 6.06
C GLU A 231 -2.23 18.29 5.66
N PRO A 232 -2.41 19.63 5.80
CA PRO A 232 -1.29 20.55 5.65
C PRO A 232 -0.22 20.27 6.71
N GLU A 233 1.03 20.63 6.41
CA GLU A 233 2.09 20.52 7.41
C GLU A 233 1.98 21.66 8.45
N PRO A 234 2.06 21.37 9.76
CA PRO A 234 2.23 22.42 10.75
C PRO A 234 3.60 23.10 10.58
N ASN A 235 3.63 24.44 10.49
CA ASN A 235 4.84 25.21 10.19
C ASN A 235 5.55 25.79 11.43
N CYS A 236 4.79 26.22 12.43
CA CYS A 236 5.32 26.87 13.63
C CYS A 236 4.67 26.37 14.93
N ALA A 237 5.31 26.73 16.04
CA ALA A 237 4.78 26.48 17.38
C ALA A 237 3.50 27.27 17.65
N VAL A 238 2.54 26.65 18.34
CA VAL A 238 1.25 27.24 18.71
C VAL A 238 1.07 27.16 20.22
N GLN A 239 0.65 28.27 20.83
CA GLN A 239 0.19 28.27 22.22
C GLN A 239 -1.32 28.04 22.31
N HIS A 240 -1.73 27.15 23.21
CA HIS A 240 -3.12 26.94 23.58
C HIS A 240 -3.21 26.65 25.08
N ASN A 241 -4.04 27.42 25.80
CA ASN A 241 -4.28 27.27 27.24
C ASN A 241 -3.00 27.13 28.09
N GLY A 242 -1.97 27.94 27.77
CA GLY A 242 -0.70 27.96 28.49
C GLY A 242 0.29 26.85 28.11
N VAL A 243 -0.05 26.00 27.14
CA VAL A 243 0.82 24.94 26.61
C VAL A 243 1.29 25.31 25.21
N THR A 244 2.59 25.13 24.95
CA THR A 244 3.18 25.29 23.61
C THR A 244 3.25 23.93 22.91
N PHE A 245 2.60 23.84 21.75
CA PHE A 245 2.68 22.73 20.82
C PHE A 245 3.66 23.07 19.72
N GLN A 246 4.72 22.29 19.58
CA GLN A 246 5.60 22.36 18.43
C GLN A 246 4.95 21.66 17.22
N PRO A 247 5.38 21.97 15.99
CA PRO A 247 4.94 21.24 14.80
C PRO A 247 5.02 19.73 14.93
N MET A 248 6.10 19.19 15.51
CA MET A 248 6.24 17.76 15.72
C MET A 248 5.22 17.19 16.74
N ASP A 249 4.80 17.95 17.75
CA ASP A 249 3.70 17.53 18.65
C ASP A 249 2.38 17.40 17.89
N ILE A 250 2.09 18.35 16.99
CA ILE A 250 0.87 18.34 16.18
C ILE A 250 0.91 17.19 15.17
N LYS A 251 2.07 16.91 14.56
CA LYS A 251 2.30 15.71 13.73
C LYS A 251 2.06 14.41 14.51
N ALA A 252 2.40 14.36 15.80
CA ALA A 252 2.10 13.22 16.66
C ALA A 252 0.59 13.04 16.84
N LEU A 253 -0.08 14.09 17.29
CA LEU A 253 -1.50 14.07 17.61
C LEU A 253 -2.36 13.75 16.38
N ILE A 254 -2.03 14.31 15.22
CA ILE A 254 -2.78 14.04 13.99
C ILE A 254 -2.57 12.60 13.50
N SER A 255 -1.37 12.03 13.63
CA SER A 255 -1.15 10.62 13.30
C SER A 255 -1.95 9.69 14.20
N GLU A 256 -2.00 9.95 15.52
CA GLU A 256 -2.81 9.16 16.46
C GLU A 256 -4.32 9.29 16.16
N ILE A 257 -4.79 10.46 15.72
CA ILE A 257 -6.17 10.61 15.23
C ILE A 257 -6.44 9.67 14.05
N TYR A 258 -5.54 9.65 13.05
CA TYR A 258 -5.72 8.84 11.85
C TYR A 258 -5.71 7.33 12.14
N ASP A 259 -4.99 6.89 13.18
CA ASP A 259 -5.04 5.49 13.66
C ASP A 259 -6.44 5.13 14.19
N GLY A 260 -6.99 5.98 15.06
CA GLY A 260 -8.31 5.75 15.67
C GLY A 260 -9.52 6.12 14.80
N ALA A 261 -9.32 6.64 13.59
CA ALA A 261 -10.39 7.23 12.77
C ALA A 261 -11.15 6.22 11.91
N ASN A 262 -10.59 5.05 11.63
CA ASN A 262 -11.17 4.07 10.70
C ASN A 262 -11.51 4.68 9.32
N ILE A 263 -10.66 5.56 8.78
CA ILE A 263 -10.94 6.23 7.50
C ILE A 263 -11.14 5.23 6.37
N ALA A 264 -12.04 5.54 5.44
CA ALA A 264 -12.29 4.68 4.30
C ALA A 264 -11.10 4.68 3.33
N THR A 265 -10.75 3.51 2.80
CA THR A 265 -9.60 3.32 1.91
C THR A 265 -10.00 2.71 0.57
N VAL A 266 -9.13 2.87 -0.43
CA VAL A 266 -9.10 2.08 -1.66
C VAL A 266 -7.82 1.27 -1.63
N PHE A 267 -7.93 -0.01 -1.26
CA PHE A 267 -6.78 -0.90 -1.13
C PHE A 267 -6.64 -1.81 -2.35
N THR A 268 -5.41 -1.91 -2.87
CA THR A 268 -5.06 -2.68 -4.07
C THR A 268 -3.75 -3.44 -3.86
N GLY A 269 -3.60 -4.59 -4.53
CA GLY A 269 -2.59 -5.58 -4.22
C GLY A 269 -3.02 -6.52 -3.08
N ALA A 270 -2.07 -7.32 -2.61
CA ALA A 270 -2.25 -8.25 -1.50
C ALA A 270 -1.06 -8.12 -0.55
N ARG A 271 -1.34 -8.35 0.74
CA ARG A 271 -0.30 -8.44 1.76
C ARG A 271 0.12 -9.89 1.92
N PHE A 272 1.44 -10.14 1.88
CA PHE A 272 2.01 -11.40 2.30
C PHE A 272 2.11 -11.46 3.84
N TYR A 273 1.58 -12.53 4.45
CA TYR A 273 1.64 -12.75 5.90
C TYR A 273 2.58 -13.91 6.29
N GLY A 274 3.24 -14.52 5.30
CA GLY A 274 4.17 -15.61 5.54
C GLY A 274 5.53 -15.12 6.06
N PRO A 275 6.39 -16.04 6.53
CA PRO A 275 7.75 -15.69 6.93
C PRO A 275 8.61 -15.34 5.71
N ASP A 276 9.59 -14.44 5.90
CA ASP A 276 10.59 -14.06 4.87
C ASP A 276 11.56 -15.19 4.45
N SER A 277 11.39 -16.39 5.01
CA SER A 277 12.28 -17.53 4.80
C SER A 277 11.49 -18.77 4.42
N LYS A 278 12.15 -19.67 3.67
CA LYS A 278 11.64 -20.95 3.12
C LYS A 278 10.88 -20.83 1.80
N ASP A 279 11.16 -19.79 1.04
CA ASP A 279 10.47 -19.56 -0.22
C ASP A 279 10.99 -20.47 -1.33
N THR A 280 10.06 -20.91 -2.16
CA THR A 280 10.38 -21.58 -3.41
C THR A 280 10.02 -20.67 -4.55
N THR A 281 10.85 -20.67 -5.57
CA THR A 281 10.60 -19.96 -6.82
C THR A 281 10.32 -20.96 -7.92
N ASP A 282 9.55 -20.52 -8.93
CA ASP A 282 9.39 -21.26 -10.17
C ASP A 282 10.69 -21.21 -10.99
N GLU A 283 10.69 -21.90 -12.14
CA GLU A 283 11.83 -21.96 -13.05
C GLU A 283 12.27 -20.59 -13.61
N TYR A 284 11.43 -19.55 -13.48
CA TYR A 284 11.69 -18.18 -13.92
C TYR A 284 12.09 -17.24 -12.77
N GLY A 285 12.17 -17.75 -11.54
CA GLY A 285 12.54 -17.01 -10.35
C GLY A 285 11.40 -16.21 -9.73
N ARG A 286 10.13 -16.48 -10.09
CA ARG A 286 8.96 -15.88 -9.43
C ARG A 286 8.61 -16.71 -8.20
N TYR A 287 8.09 -16.09 -7.14
CA TYR A 287 7.62 -16.85 -5.99
C TYR A 287 6.52 -17.83 -6.38
N THR A 288 6.57 -19.07 -5.89
CA THR A 288 5.50 -20.04 -6.14
C THR A 288 4.22 -19.66 -5.42
N ASP A 289 4.33 -19.04 -4.25
CA ASP A 289 3.20 -18.40 -3.55
C ASP A 289 2.78 -17.14 -4.32
N SER A 290 1.58 -17.17 -4.88
CA SER A 290 0.98 -16.04 -5.60
C SER A 290 0.78 -14.82 -4.73
N SER A 291 0.57 -14.99 -3.43
CA SER A 291 0.46 -13.88 -2.48
C SER A 291 1.77 -13.24 -2.09
N ARG A 292 2.86 -13.71 -2.70
CA ARG A 292 4.17 -13.05 -2.72
C ARG A 292 4.55 -12.56 -4.14
N ARG A 293 3.67 -12.79 -5.12
CA ARG A 293 3.74 -12.13 -6.45
C ARG A 293 2.98 -10.80 -6.45
N ASP A 294 2.28 -10.53 -5.36
CA ASP A 294 1.80 -9.23 -4.85
C ASP A 294 1.19 -8.31 -5.90
N MET A 295 1.58 -7.04 -5.88
CA MET A 295 1.23 -6.07 -6.89
C MET A 295 2.06 -6.29 -8.16
N GLY A 296 1.41 -6.80 -9.22
CA GLY A 296 2.06 -6.94 -10.53
C GLY A 296 2.53 -5.60 -11.12
N PRO A 297 3.68 -5.56 -11.83
CA PRO A 297 4.31 -4.31 -12.26
C PRO A 297 3.51 -3.54 -13.30
N GLY A 298 2.75 -4.24 -14.16
CA GLY A 298 1.84 -3.58 -15.09
C GLY A 298 0.80 -2.75 -14.36
N PHE A 299 0.26 -3.27 -13.25
CA PHE A 299 -0.70 -2.54 -12.43
C PHE A 299 -0.03 -1.38 -11.72
N MET A 300 1.13 -1.59 -11.08
CA MET A 300 1.88 -0.51 -10.42
C MET A 300 2.14 0.65 -11.40
N HIS A 301 2.59 0.35 -12.61
CA HIS A 301 2.88 1.35 -13.64
C HIS A 301 1.63 2.16 -14.02
N VAL A 302 0.54 1.48 -14.36
CA VAL A 302 -0.74 2.11 -14.73
C VAL A 302 -1.32 2.92 -13.57
N ALA A 303 -1.33 2.35 -12.35
CA ALA A 303 -1.88 2.97 -11.17
C ALA A 303 -1.12 4.26 -10.83
N LEU A 304 0.21 4.22 -10.70
CA LEU A 304 0.99 5.42 -10.34
C LEU A 304 0.92 6.50 -11.41
N ALA A 305 0.99 6.14 -12.69
CA ALA A 305 0.90 7.10 -13.79
C ALA A 305 -0.48 7.78 -13.84
N ASN A 306 -1.58 7.07 -13.56
CA ASN A 306 -2.90 7.69 -13.48
C ASN A 306 -3.11 8.47 -12.19
N ILE A 307 -2.84 7.87 -11.02
CA ILE A 307 -3.13 8.46 -9.72
C ILE A 307 -2.37 9.77 -9.54
N ILE A 308 -1.05 9.75 -9.79
CA ILE A 308 -0.20 10.93 -9.61
C ILE A 308 -0.24 11.81 -10.86
N GLY A 309 -0.10 11.22 -12.05
CA GLY A 309 0.06 11.98 -13.29
C GLY A 309 -1.23 12.55 -13.87
N ARG A 310 -2.35 11.82 -13.77
CA ARG A 310 -3.63 12.22 -14.37
C ARG A 310 -4.62 12.80 -13.36
N PHE A 311 -4.76 12.17 -12.20
CA PHE A 311 -5.70 12.61 -11.17
C PHE A 311 -5.09 13.60 -10.18
N GLY A 312 -3.77 13.79 -10.19
CA GLY A 312 -3.08 14.81 -9.39
C GLY A 312 -3.15 14.56 -7.88
N THR A 313 -3.44 13.33 -7.47
CA THR A 313 -3.45 12.88 -6.06
C THR A 313 -2.25 11.96 -5.77
N SER A 314 -2.17 11.39 -4.59
CA SER A 314 -1.12 10.43 -4.24
C SER A 314 -1.66 9.20 -3.51
N VAL A 315 -0.73 8.31 -3.17
CA VAL A 315 -0.97 6.94 -2.71
C VAL A 315 -0.01 6.63 -1.56
N VAL A 316 -0.41 5.72 -0.69
CA VAL A 316 0.47 5.09 0.30
C VAL A 316 0.91 3.73 -0.23
N VAL A 317 2.20 3.43 -0.12
CA VAL A 317 2.80 2.17 -0.60
C VAL A 317 3.51 1.48 0.54
N ASP A 318 3.39 0.15 0.61
CA ASP A 318 4.30 -0.67 1.41
C ASP A 318 5.62 -0.83 0.67
N VAL A 319 6.70 -0.29 1.23
CA VAL A 319 8.01 -0.26 0.58
C VAL A 319 8.91 -1.45 0.96
N SER A 320 8.45 -2.30 1.87
CA SER A 320 9.05 -3.59 2.20
C SER A 320 8.41 -4.70 1.36
N ALA A 321 9.22 -5.72 1.03
CA ALA A 321 8.81 -6.93 0.31
C ALA A 321 8.79 -8.17 1.24
N GLY A 322 8.63 -7.93 2.55
CA GLY A 322 8.83 -8.91 3.60
C GLY A 322 7.74 -8.84 4.67
N ALA A 323 7.96 -9.49 5.82
CA ALA A 323 6.96 -9.64 6.85
C ALA A 323 6.61 -8.33 7.58
N GLU A 324 7.55 -7.38 7.61
CA GLU A 324 7.32 -6.04 8.11
C GLU A 324 6.50 -5.24 7.11
N VAL A 325 5.62 -4.37 7.60
CA VAL A 325 4.82 -3.46 6.76
C VAL A 325 5.24 -2.03 7.02
N TRP A 326 5.77 -1.38 5.97
CA TRP A 326 6.26 0.00 6.03
C TRP A 326 5.50 0.88 5.06
N ASN A 327 4.43 1.51 5.57
CA ASN A 327 3.61 2.43 4.80
C ASN A 327 4.30 3.78 4.63
N GLN A 328 4.54 4.18 3.38
CA GLN A 328 5.17 5.45 3.06
C GLN A 328 4.29 6.28 2.13
N PRO A 329 4.14 7.61 2.39
CA PRO A 329 3.41 8.48 1.49
C PRO A 329 4.26 8.76 0.24
N VAL A 330 3.76 8.35 -0.93
CA VAL A 330 4.45 8.55 -2.19
C VAL A 330 4.42 10.04 -2.56
N TYR A 331 5.55 10.55 -3.03
CA TYR A 331 5.65 11.90 -3.58
C TYR A 331 5.67 11.89 -5.10
N SER A 332 6.45 11.00 -5.73
CA SER A 332 6.62 11.03 -7.18
C SER A 332 6.89 9.66 -7.80
N TYR A 333 6.51 9.56 -9.07
CA TYR A 333 6.79 8.44 -9.95
C TYR A 333 7.51 8.95 -11.20
N LYS A 334 8.58 8.27 -11.62
CA LYS A 334 9.35 8.63 -12.81
C LYS A 334 9.85 7.41 -13.57
N VAL A 335 9.46 7.30 -14.82
CA VAL A 335 10.10 6.42 -15.82
C VAL A 335 11.48 6.99 -16.14
N LEU A 336 12.51 6.18 -15.92
CA LEU A 336 13.91 6.51 -16.21
C LEU A 336 14.31 6.07 -17.61
N SER A 337 13.87 4.89 -18.04
CA SER A 337 14.10 4.36 -19.37
C SER A 337 12.97 3.42 -19.80
N GLN A 338 12.75 3.35 -21.11
CA GLN A 338 11.84 2.41 -21.76
C GLN A 338 12.49 1.87 -23.03
N THR A 339 12.43 0.56 -23.21
CA THR A 339 12.98 -0.11 -24.39
C THR A 339 11.99 -1.14 -24.90
N GLU A 340 11.49 -0.94 -26.11
CA GLU A 340 10.59 -1.89 -26.77
C GLU A 340 11.36 -3.15 -27.21
N MET A 341 10.74 -4.30 -27.04
CA MET A 341 11.26 -5.62 -27.35
C MET A 341 10.16 -6.48 -27.99
N THR A 342 10.56 -7.46 -28.79
CA THR A 342 9.63 -8.53 -29.19
C THR A 342 9.42 -9.50 -28.01
N PRO A 343 8.27 -10.20 -27.95
CA PRO A 343 8.07 -11.25 -26.95
C PRO A 343 9.18 -12.32 -26.96
N THR A 344 9.70 -12.68 -28.15
CA THR A 344 10.80 -13.64 -28.28
C THR A 344 12.12 -13.10 -27.73
N ASP A 345 12.46 -11.84 -27.98
CA ASP A 345 13.69 -11.24 -27.43
C ASP A 345 13.62 -11.17 -25.91
N ALA A 346 12.48 -10.74 -25.35
CA ALA A 346 12.26 -10.69 -23.91
C ALA A 346 12.32 -12.09 -23.26
N ALA A 347 11.69 -13.10 -23.89
CA ALA A 347 11.73 -14.48 -23.45
C ALA A 347 13.17 -15.03 -23.37
N ASN A 348 13.95 -14.83 -24.43
CA ASN A 348 15.34 -15.28 -24.48
C ASN A 348 16.21 -14.54 -23.47
N GLN A 349 16.09 -13.22 -23.40
CA GLN A 349 16.96 -12.37 -22.59
C GLN A 349 16.73 -12.53 -21.08
N TYR A 350 15.48 -12.59 -20.63
CA TYR A 350 15.15 -12.54 -19.19
C TYR A 350 14.80 -13.90 -18.59
N PHE A 351 14.44 -14.88 -19.43
CA PHE A 351 13.91 -16.17 -18.98
C PHE A 351 14.60 -17.37 -19.63
N GLY A 352 15.49 -17.17 -20.61
CA GLY A 352 16.26 -18.25 -21.24
C GLY A 352 15.41 -19.22 -22.07
N VAL A 353 14.22 -18.81 -22.51
CA VAL A 353 13.28 -19.63 -23.27
C VAL A 353 12.91 -18.96 -24.61
N SER A 354 12.52 -19.77 -25.60
CA SER A 354 12.26 -19.28 -26.97
C SER A 354 10.89 -18.62 -27.15
N GLN A 355 9.96 -18.84 -26.22
CA GLN A 355 8.60 -18.31 -26.25
C GLN A 355 8.29 -17.64 -24.90
N TYR A 356 7.68 -16.46 -24.95
CA TYR A 356 7.29 -15.72 -23.74
C TYR A 356 6.20 -16.50 -22.97
N PRO A 357 6.45 -16.91 -21.71
CA PRO A 357 5.61 -17.91 -21.05
C PRO A 357 4.42 -17.33 -20.26
N PHE A 358 4.39 -16.00 -20.03
CA PHE A 358 3.49 -15.40 -19.04
C PHE A 358 2.17 -14.88 -19.62
N ASN A 359 2.21 -14.36 -20.84
CA ASN A 359 1.04 -13.79 -21.49
C ASN A 359 1.06 -14.04 -23.00
N SER A 360 0.19 -14.94 -23.46
CA SER A 360 0.05 -15.26 -24.88
C SER A 360 -0.65 -14.17 -25.70
N ALA A 361 -1.34 -13.23 -25.05
CA ALA A 361 -1.96 -12.07 -25.70
C ALA A 361 -0.95 -10.94 -25.95
N ALA A 362 0.19 -10.91 -25.25
CA ALA A 362 1.23 -9.90 -25.43
C ALA A 362 1.79 -9.92 -26.86
N GLN A 363 1.58 -8.82 -27.59
CA GLN A 363 2.11 -8.62 -28.94
C GLN A 363 3.44 -7.87 -28.91
N ARG A 364 3.66 -7.05 -27.87
CA ARG A 364 4.88 -6.28 -27.64
C ARG A 364 5.28 -6.41 -26.17
N ILE A 365 6.57 -6.27 -25.91
CA ILE A 365 7.11 -6.14 -24.55
C ILE A 365 7.84 -4.80 -24.44
N MET A 366 7.66 -4.10 -23.32
CA MET A 366 8.43 -2.89 -23.02
C MET A 366 9.21 -3.11 -21.73
N TYR A 367 10.53 -3.16 -21.81
CA TYR A 367 11.37 -3.07 -20.61
C TYR A 367 11.29 -1.66 -20.05
N VAL A 368 11.06 -1.53 -18.74
CA VAL A 368 10.95 -0.25 -18.04
C VAL A 368 11.84 -0.25 -16.81
N GLU A 369 12.64 0.80 -16.66
CA GLU A 369 13.21 1.20 -15.38
C GLU A 369 12.44 2.42 -14.89
N SER A 370 11.83 2.33 -13.71
CA SER A 370 11.13 3.46 -13.08
C SER A 370 11.59 3.67 -11.66
N LYS A 371 11.46 4.89 -11.15
CA LYS A 371 11.75 5.26 -9.77
C LYS A 371 10.47 5.76 -9.10
N VAL A 372 10.15 5.18 -7.95
CA VAL A 372 9.14 5.70 -7.03
C VAL A 372 9.87 6.38 -5.88
N SER A 373 9.42 7.56 -5.49
CA SER A 373 9.99 8.35 -4.40
C SER A 373 8.93 8.70 -3.37
N TRP A 374 9.31 8.58 -2.10
CA TRP A 374 8.43 8.75 -0.94
C TRP A 374 9.19 9.44 0.19
N MET A 375 8.43 9.87 1.20
CA MET A 375 8.99 10.47 2.41
C MET A 375 9.32 9.40 3.44
N ILE A 376 10.41 9.55 4.17
CA ILE A 376 10.82 8.67 5.27
C ILE A 376 10.71 9.36 6.63
N GLU A 377 10.96 8.58 7.66
CA GLU A 377 10.74 8.98 9.03
C GLU A 377 11.80 9.97 9.57
N THR A 378 11.36 10.86 10.46
CA THR A 378 12.22 11.80 11.20
C THR A 378 11.50 12.35 12.43
N PHE A 379 12.28 12.80 13.42
CA PHE A 379 11.82 13.63 14.53
C PHE A 379 12.23 15.12 14.36
N GLU A 380 12.72 15.53 13.19
CA GLU A 380 13.05 16.95 12.94
C GLU A 380 11.80 17.84 13.01
N ASP A 381 11.87 18.86 13.86
CA ASP A 381 10.78 19.78 14.10
C ASP A 381 10.70 20.93 13.07
N GLY A 382 9.52 21.56 12.99
CA GLY A 382 9.20 22.67 12.10
C GLY A 382 8.44 22.25 10.83
N GLY A 383 8.04 23.27 10.05
CA GLY A 383 7.54 23.09 8.67
C GLY A 383 8.68 22.70 7.74
N LEU A 384 8.87 21.42 7.46
CA LEU A 384 9.96 20.90 6.66
C LEU A 384 9.72 21.09 5.16
N VAL A 385 8.47 21.01 4.72
CA VAL A 385 8.06 21.22 3.32
C VAL A 385 8.24 22.69 2.96
N SER A 386 7.64 23.60 3.72
CA SER A 386 7.70 25.05 3.46
C SER A 386 9.13 25.61 3.54
N SER A 387 9.99 25.03 4.39
CA SER A 387 11.41 25.39 4.50
C SER A 387 12.33 24.68 3.50
N GLY A 388 11.80 23.77 2.66
CA GLY A 388 12.58 22.97 1.71
C GLY A 388 13.45 21.86 2.33
N ARG A 389 13.42 21.72 3.66
CA ARG A 389 14.18 20.70 4.41
C ARG A 389 13.61 19.29 4.24
N ALA A 390 12.35 19.14 3.86
CA ALA A 390 11.70 17.85 3.61
C ALA A 390 12.45 17.01 2.56
N SER A 391 13.11 17.65 1.60
CA SER A 391 13.94 16.98 0.59
C SER A 391 15.03 16.05 1.18
N ARG A 392 15.52 16.31 2.40
CA ARG A 392 16.48 15.46 3.13
C ARG A 392 15.90 14.11 3.54
N TYR A 393 14.57 14.06 3.67
CA TYR A 393 13.78 12.91 4.07
C TYR A 393 13.00 12.32 2.91
N MET A 394 13.39 12.64 1.68
CA MET A 394 12.85 12.00 0.49
C MET A 394 13.84 10.94 0.02
N THR A 395 13.36 9.70 -0.10
CA THR A 395 14.12 8.62 -0.71
C THR A 395 13.41 8.13 -1.98
N GLY A 396 13.95 7.10 -2.62
CA GLY A 396 13.22 6.39 -3.63
C GLY A 396 13.96 5.19 -4.15
N LYS A 397 13.20 4.28 -4.75
CA LYS A 397 13.69 3.00 -5.22
C LYS A 397 13.42 2.83 -6.69
N LYS A 398 14.36 2.18 -7.36
CA LYS A 398 14.25 1.81 -8.76
C LYS A 398 13.60 0.45 -8.86
N TYR A 399 12.66 0.33 -9.77
CA TYR A 399 12.01 -0.92 -10.12
C TYR A 399 12.20 -1.21 -11.60
N THR A 400 12.54 -2.45 -11.90
CA THR A 400 12.75 -2.96 -13.27
C THR A 400 11.74 -4.05 -13.61
N TYR A 401 11.04 -3.87 -14.72
CA TYR A 401 9.97 -4.77 -15.14
C TYR A 401 9.76 -4.75 -16.64
N LEU A 402 9.06 -5.76 -17.13
CA LEU A 402 8.55 -5.87 -18.48
C LEU A 402 7.07 -5.53 -18.46
N LEU A 403 6.63 -4.56 -19.25
CA LEU A 403 5.21 -4.38 -19.56
C LEU A 403 4.83 -5.26 -20.74
N GLU A 404 3.69 -5.91 -20.63
CA GLU A 404 3.09 -6.70 -21.69
C GLU A 404 2.03 -5.85 -22.39
N LEU A 405 2.17 -5.64 -23.70
CA LEU A 405 1.30 -4.73 -24.45
C LEU A 405 0.60 -5.44 -25.61
N ASP A 406 -0.58 -4.92 -25.98
CA ASP A 406 -1.20 -5.26 -27.27
C ASP A 406 -0.57 -4.49 -28.44
N ASN A 407 -1.13 -4.66 -29.65
CA ASN A 407 -0.64 -3.97 -30.86
C ASN A 407 -0.86 -2.45 -30.81
N ASP A 408 -1.84 -1.99 -30.02
CA ASP A 408 -2.23 -0.59 -29.87
C ASP A 408 -1.49 0.08 -28.70
N TYR A 409 -0.51 -0.59 -28.08
CA TYR A 409 0.27 -0.12 -26.92
C TYR A 409 -0.51 0.00 -25.60
N ASN A 410 -1.66 -0.66 -25.49
CA ASN A 410 -2.34 -0.78 -24.20
C ASN A 410 -1.60 -1.80 -23.34
N VAL A 411 -1.33 -1.44 -22.09
CA VAL A 411 -0.79 -2.35 -21.08
C VAL A 411 -1.84 -3.41 -20.78
N LEU A 412 -1.42 -4.67 -20.79
CA LEU A 412 -2.22 -5.85 -20.45
C LEU A 412 -1.82 -6.45 -19.10
N GLY A 413 -0.58 -6.22 -18.70
CA GLY A 413 0.07 -6.81 -17.53
C GLY A 413 1.56 -6.50 -17.50
N GLY A 414 2.32 -7.29 -16.74
CA GLY A 414 3.76 -7.20 -16.73
C GLY A 414 4.43 -8.18 -15.77
N GLU A 415 5.74 -8.31 -15.91
CA GLU A 415 6.56 -9.23 -15.13
C GLU A 415 7.78 -8.52 -14.53
N TRP A 416 8.05 -8.78 -13.25
CA TRP A 416 9.19 -8.22 -12.55
C TRP A 416 10.50 -8.85 -13.07
N VAL A 417 11.56 -8.05 -13.19
CA VAL A 417 12.89 -8.55 -13.60
C VAL A 417 14.00 -7.95 -12.72
N GLY A 418 15.19 -8.55 -12.78
CA GLY A 418 16.33 -8.10 -11.96
C GLY A 418 16.08 -8.28 -10.46
N GLU A 419 16.57 -7.34 -9.66
CA GLU A 419 16.37 -7.31 -8.20
C GLU A 419 14.90 -7.11 -7.82
N SER A 420 14.13 -6.45 -8.69
CA SER A 420 12.70 -6.22 -8.47
C SER A 420 11.85 -7.48 -8.55
N LYS A 421 12.40 -8.69 -8.80
CA LYS A 421 11.66 -9.95 -8.67
C LYS A 421 11.31 -10.31 -7.23
N THR A 422 12.12 -9.85 -6.29
CA THR A 422 11.99 -10.16 -4.86
C THR A 422 11.93 -8.90 -4.01
N ASP A 423 12.00 -7.74 -4.66
CA ASP A 423 12.15 -6.45 -4.01
C ASP A 423 11.30 -5.39 -4.70
N HIS A 424 9.99 -5.60 -4.60
CA HIS A 424 8.93 -4.77 -5.16
C HIS A 424 7.90 -4.44 -4.07
N PRO A 425 7.04 -3.42 -4.25
CA PRO A 425 6.02 -3.12 -3.26
C PRO A 425 4.93 -4.20 -3.21
N ASP A 426 4.46 -4.54 -2.02
CA ASP A 426 3.41 -5.55 -1.83
C ASP A 426 2.03 -5.02 -2.27
N PHE A 427 1.71 -3.81 -1.83
CA PHE A 427 0.42 -3.18 -2.08
C PHE A 427 0.50 -1.66 -2.15
N LEU A 428 -0.53 -1.06 -2.73
CA LEU A 428 -0.77 0.38 -2.66
C LEU A 428 -2.20 0.67 -2.26
N TRP A 429 -2.41 1.77 -1.57
CA TRP A 429 -3.74 2.17 -1.15
C TRP A 429 -3.91 3.69 -1.05
N LEU A 430 -5.15 4.15 -1.11
CA LEU A 430 -5.50 5.56 -1.03
C LEU A 430 -6.47 5.81 0.14
N PRO A 431 -6.27 6.85 0.96
CA PRO A 431 -7.31 7.33 1.86
C PRO A 431 -8.37 8.09 1.05
N LYS A 432 -9.65 7.81 1.26
CA LYS A 432 -10.75 8.45 0.50
C LYS A 432 -11.06 9.86 0.97
N ALA A 433 -10.87 10.14 2.25
CA ALA A 433 -11.18 11.41 2.87
C ALA A 433 -10.45 11.56 4.21
N ARG A 434 -10.42 12.79 4.71
CA ARG A 434 -10.07 13.09 6.10
C ARG A 434 -11.12 12.50 7.07
N PRO A 435 -10.77 12.27 8.34
CA PRO A 435 -11.75 11.92 9.36
C PRO A 435 -12.90 12.93 9.46
N ASP A 436 -14.05 12.50 10.00
CA ASP A 436 -15.14 13.43 10.32
C ASP A 436 -14.69 14.40 11.42
N LEU A 437 -14.91 15.71 11.25
CA LEU A 437 -14.44 16.74 12.20
C LEU A 437 -14.93 16.51 13.64
N SER A 438 -16.10 15.88 13.80
CA SER A 438 -16.68 15.54 15.10
C SER A 438 -16.06 14.32 15.78
N LEU A 439 -15.16 13.61 15.10
CA LEU A 439 -14.48 12.43 15.63
C LEU A 439 -13.81 12.74 16.98
N VAL A 440 -14.10 11.90 17.96
CA VAL A 440 -13.29 11.69 19.14
C VAL A 440 -12.86 10.23 19.11
N THR A 441 -11.55 9.97 19.10
CA THR A 441 -11.02 8.60 19.08
C THR A 441 -11.30 7.88 20.38
N ASP A 442 -11.17 6.54 20.38
CA ASP A 442 -11.37 5.73 21.58
C ASP A 442 -10.38 6.05 22.71
N VAL A 443 -9.21 6.63 22.38
CA VAL A 443 -8.24 7.14 23.36
C VAL A 443 -8.62 8.51 23.94
N GLY A 444 -9.62 9.20 23.38
CA GLY A 444 -10.12 10.50 23.85
C GLY A 444 -9.53 11.72 23.15
N LEU A 445 -8.84 11.56 22.01
CA LEU A 445 -8.38 12.70 21.21
C LEU A 445 -9.50 13.20 20.29
N SER A 446 -9.77 14.50 20.32
CA SER A 446 -10.75 15.14 19.44
C SER A 446 -10.07 15.64 18.18
N TYR A 447 -10.52 15.17 17.01
CA TYR A 447 -10.00 15.62 15.73
C TYR A 447 -10.24 17.12 15.54
N GLN A 448 -11.40 17.65 15.97
CA GLN A 448 -11.67 19.10 15.96
C GLN A 448 -10.62 19.91 16.72
N ASN A 449 -10.23 19.46 17.91
CA ASN A 449 -9.22 20.14 18.72
C ASN A 449 -7.84 20.10 18.05
N VAL A 450 -7.43 18.93 17.54
CA VAL A 450 -6.15 18.78 16.84
C VAL A 450 -6.13 19.61 15.55
N ARG A 451 -7.24 19.64 14.80
CA ARG A 451 -7.41 20.47 13.61
C ARG A 451 -7.30 21.96 13.91
N MET A 452 -7.86 22.43 15.03
CA MET A 452 -7.69 23.82 15.47
C MET A 452 -6.22 24.17 15.73
N LEU A 453 -5.46 23.28 16.37
CA LEU A 453 -4.02 23.48 16.58
C LEU A 453 -3.26 23.49 15.25
N LEU A 454 -3.58 22.54 14.37
CA LEU A 454 -2.97 22.42 13.05
C LEU A 454 -3.22 23.65 12.17
N GLU A 455 -4.45 24.16 12.14
CA GLU A 455 -4.80 25.38 11.39
C GLU A 455 -4.02 26.60 11.88
N LYS A 456 -3.85 26.76 13.19
CA LYS A 456 -3.00 27.82 13.76
C LYS A 456 -1.54 27.64 13.37
N ALA A 457 -1.03 26.41 13.42
CA ALA A 457 0.36 26.11 13.09
C ALA A 457 0.64 26.23 11.59
N THR A 458 -0.37 26.12 10.74
CA THR A 458 -0.23 26.26 9.29
C THR A 458 -0.23 27.73 8.86
N ASN A 459 -0.99 28.59 9.56
CA ASN A 459 -1.26 29.99 9.18
C ASN A 459 -0.38 31.03 9.90
N CYS A 460 0.84 30.63 10.24
CA CYS A 460 1.94 31.51 10.58
C CYS A 460 2.93 31.55 9.40
#